data_AF-A0AAZ1XQV4-F1
#
_entry.id   AF-A0AAZ1XQV4-F1
#
_cell.length_a   1.000
_cell.length_b   1.000
_cell.length_c   1.000
_cell.angle_alpha   90.00
_cell.angle_beta   90.00
_cell.angle_gamma   90.00
#
_symmetry.space_group_name_H-M   'P 1'
#
loop_
_entity.id
_entity.type
_entity.pdbx_description
1 polymer ?
#
loop_
_entity_poly.entity_id
_entity_poly.type
_entity_poly.pdbx_seq_one_letter_code
_entity_poly.pdbx_strand_id
1 'polypeptide(L)'
;MTARLSRIQLALFFISLCPVNIIGLWWAVGSPLVMDPNSICRKAKRLAGKQAELCQTQPEIINEVAKGARLGVRECQYQFRYRRWNCTSHHKYFGKILQQDIRETAFVYAITAAGVTHSVTQACSMGDLLQCGCEATRNRPPPKPSSSGDGVKWEWGGCGDDVEFGYEKSKQFMDAKRRKGKSDIRTLVDLHNNEAGRLAVKLYMRTECKCHGLSGSCTLRTCWKKMPHFREVGDRLLERFNGASKVMGGNDGKTLIPVGQNIKPPDKQDLIYSDESPDFCLANRKTGSLGTKGRICNSTAMDISGCDLLCCERGYREETVVFEENCLCRFHWCCVVQCKKCMVRKELSLCH
;
A
#
# COMPACT_ATOMS: atom_id res chain seq x y z
N MET A 1 57.79 16.22 -41.93
CA MET A 1 56.79 15.21 -42.36
C MET A 1 55.52 15.37 -41.53
N THR A 2 54.53 16.10 -42.05
CA THR A 2 53.24 16.33 -41.38
C THR A 2 52.29 15.20 -41.73
N ALA A 3 52.07 14.26 -40.81
CA ALA A 3 51.11 13.18 -40.98
C ALA A 3 49.68 13.73 -40.97
N ARG A 4 49.00 13.71 -42.13
CA ARG A 4 47.56 13.94 -42.21
C ARG A 4 46.86 12.71 -41.65
N LEU A 5 46.39 12.76 -40.40
CA LEU A 5 45.45 11.76 -39.90
C LEU A 5 44.16 11.83 -40.73
N SER A 6 43.75 10.68 -41.27
CA SER A 6 42.46 10.54 -41.95
C SER A 6 41.32 10.86 -40.99
N ARG A 7 40.23 11.47 -41.48
CA ARG A 7 39.01 11.75 -40.70
C ARG A 7 38.48 10.50 -39.97
N ILE A 8 38.76 9.32 -40.52
CA ILE A 8 38.40 8.02 -39.93
C ILE A 8 39.23 7.72 -38.68
N GLN A 9 40.53 8.06 -38.68
CA GLN A 9 41.39 7.88 -37.52
C GLN A 9 41.03 8.86 -36.39
N LEU A 10 40.65 10.10 -36.71
CA LEU A 10 40.10 11.03 -35.71
C LEU A 10 38.78 10.53 -35.12
N ALA A 11 37.88 9.97 -35.95
CA ALA A 11 36.61 9.41 -35.48
C ALA A 11 36.81 8.20 -34.56
N LEU A 12 37.73 7.28 -34.90
CA LEU A 12 38.06 6.12 -34.07
C LEU A 12 38.73 6.54 -32.74
N PHE A 13 39.55 7.58 -32.75
CA PHE A 13 40.16 8.14 -31.54
C PHE A 13 39.11 8.76 -30.61
N PHE A 14 38.10 9.46 -31.16
CA PHE A 14 36.98 10.00 -30.38
C PHE A 14 36.04 8.90 -29.84
N ILE A 15 35.87 7.79 -30.55
CA ILE A 15 35.10 6.63 -30.06
C ILE A 15 35.87 5.89 -28.94
N SER A 16 37.21 5.86 -29.01
CA SER A 16 38.06 5.24 -27.98
C SER A 16 38.25 6.13 -26.72
N LEU A 17 38.11 7.44 -26.84
CA LEU A 17 38.22 8.40 -25.71
C LEU A 17 36.89 8.73 -25.04
N CYS A 18 35.77 8.38 -25.66
CA CYS A 18 34.48 8.32 -24.98
C CYS A 18 34.41 6.96 -24.28
N PRO A 19 34.59 6.85 -22.95
CA PRO A 19 34.13 5.68 -22.26
C PRO A 19 32.62 5.67 -22.46
N VAL A 20 32.16 4.89 -23.44
CA VAL A 20 30.75 4.62 -23.63
C VAL A 20 30.34 3.91 -22.35
N ASN A 21 29.79 4.70 -21.44
CA ASN A 21 29.35 4.30 -20.11
C ASN A 21 28.06 3.49 -20.26
N ILE A 22 28.11 2.43 -21.08
CA ILE A 22 27.03 1.50 -21.41
C ILE A 22 26.82 0.48 -20.26
N ILE A 23 27.58 0.59 -19.17
CA ILE A 23 27.41 -0.24 -17.97
C ILE A 23 26.68 0.52 -16.83
N GLY A 24 26.20 1.74 -17.07
CA GLY A 24 25.57 2.58 -16.04
C GLY A 24 24.03 2.56 -15.94
N LEU A 25 23.30 1.92 -16.88
CA LEU A 25 21.84 2.08 -17.01
C LEU A 25 20.98 0.96 -16.42
N TRP A 26 21.57 -0.04 -15.77
CA TRP A 26 20.83 -1.20 -15.23
C TRP A 26 20.34 -1.03 -13.79
N TRP A 27 20.64 0.10 -13.13
CA TRP A 27 20.20 0.37 -11.75
C TRP A 27 19.01 1.34 -11.63
N ALA A 28 18.38 1.74 -12.74
CA ALA A 28 17.36 2.78 -12.77
C ALA A 28 15.91 2.31 -12.51
N VAL A 29 15.68 1.09 -12.01
CA VAL A 29 14.33 0.60 -11.68
C VAL A 29 14.20 0.41 -10.17
N GLY A 30 14.18 1.52 -9.44
CA GLY A 30 13.69 1.52 -8.07
C GLY A 30 12.17 1.42 -8.08
N SER A 31 11.60 0.45 -7.38
CA SER A 31 10.15 0.32 -7.26
C SER A 31 9.55 1.55 -6.57
N PRO A 32 8.43 2.11 -7.06
CA PRO A 32 7.80 3.31 -6.49
C PRO A 32 7.51 3.18 -5.00
N LEU A 33 7.31 1.97 -4.49
CA LEU A 33 6.81 1.66 -3.15
C LEU A 33 7.86 1.81 -2.03
N VAL A 34 9.03 2.34 -2.36
CA VAL A 34 10.15 2.60 -1.44
C VAL A 34 10.36 4.12 -1.37
N MET A 35 9.46 4.81 -0.67
CA MET A 35 9.21 6.24 -0.82
C MET A 35 9.88 7.14 0.25
N ASP A 36 10.95 7.81 -0.17
CA ASP A 36 11.35 9.13 0.34
C ASP A 36 10.81 10.21 -0.64
N PRO A 37 10.00 11.18 -0.20
CA PRO A 37 9.43 12.24 -1.05
C PRO A 37 10.48 12.95 -1.93
N ASN A 38 11.65 13.23 -1.35
CA ASN A 38 12.75 13.89 -2.06
C ASN A 38 13.37 12.97 -3.13
N SER A 39 13.40 11.65 -2.90
CA SER A 39 13.84 10.65 -3.88
C SER A 39 12.84 10.48 -5.03
N ILE A 40 11.52 10.54 -4.75
CA ILE A 40 10.45 10.45 -5.76
C ILE A 40 10.61 11.56 -6.79
N CYS A 41 10.62 12.82 -6.36
CA CYS A 41 10.65 13.95 -7.29
C CYS A 41 12.03 14.17 -7.92
N ARG A 42 13.14 13.82 -7.25
CA ARG A 42 14.47 13.83 -7.88
C ARG A 42 14.60 12.81 -9.01
N LYS A 43 14.01 11.61 -8.86
CA LYS A 43 13.97 10.60 -9.93
C LYS A 43 12.97 10.96 -11.03
N ALA A 44 11.81 11.49 -10.67
CA ALA A 44 10.83 11.98 -11.63
C ALA A 44 11.38 13.13 -12.49
N LYS A 45 12.21 14.03 -11.95
CA LYS A 45 12.89 15.07 -12.75
C LYS A 45 13.78 14.52 -13.88
N ARG A 46 14.21 13.25 -13.82
CA ARG A 46 14.97 12.58 -14.90
C ARG A 46 14.06 11.87 -15.91
N LEU A 47 12.74 11.81 -15.68
CA LEU A 47 11.76 11.04 -16.43
C LEU A 47 10.58 11.93 -16.84
N ALA A 48 10.35 12.14 -18.14
CA ALA A 48 9.12 12.81 -18.60
C ALA A 48 7.86 11.98 -18.28
N GLY A 49 6.77 12.63 -17.83
CA GLY A 49 5.47 11.98 -17.58
C GLY A 49 4.66 12.60 -16.43
N LYS A 50 3.47 12.03 -16.16
CA LYS A 50 2.51 12.56 -15.15
C LYS A 50 3.08 12.66 -13.73
N GLN A 51 3.99 11.77 -13.34
CA GLN A 51 4.67 11.85 -12.04
C GLN A 51 5.59 13.08 -11.93
N ALA A 52 6.29 13.44 -13.01
CA ALA A 52 7.15 14.61 -13.03
C ALA A 52 6.33 15.91 -13.03
N GLU A 53 5.21 15.92 -13.75
CA GLU A 53 4.25 17.01 -13.74
C GLU A 53 3.71 17.27 -12.33
N LEU A 54 3.17 16.25 -11.65
CA LEU A 54 2.69 16.37 -10.27
C LEU A 54 3.79 16.86 -9.30
N CYS A 55 5.02 16.36 -9.45
CA CYS A 55 6.15 16.81 -8.65
C CYS A 55 6.54 18.28 -8.87
N GLN A 56 6.22 18.86 -10.04
CA GLN A 56 6.51 20.26 -10.36
C GLN A 56 5.35 21.18 -9.99
N THR A 57 4.11 20.73 -10.19
CA THR A 57 2.91 21.56 -10.05
C THR A 57 2.22 21.44 -8.70
N GLN A 58 2.37 20.30 -8.00
CA GLN A 58 1.61 19.98 -6.78
C GLN A 58 2.48 19.24 -5.74
N PRO A 59 3.57 19.85 -5.24
CA PRO A 59 4.49 19.21 -4.30
C PRO A 59 3.84 18.85 -2.95
N GLU A 60 2.84 19.61 -2.49
CA GLU A 60 2.11 19.32 -1.24
C GLU A 60 1.36 18.00 -1.35
N ILE A 61 0.72 17.74 -2.50
CA ILE A 61 0.02 16.47 -2.76
C ILE A 61 1.01 15.31 -2.78
N ILE A 62 2.23 15.50 -3.30
CA ILE A 62 3.25 14.44 -3.30
C ILE A 62 3.68 14.06 -1.87
N ASN A 63 3.71 15.02 -0.94
CA ASN A 63 3.99 14.71 0.46
C ASN A 63 2.89 13.81 1.06
N GLU A 64 1.63 14.07 0.74
CA GLU A 64 0.50 13.22 1.16
C GLU A 64 0.49 11.85 0.46
N VAL A 65 0.88 11.79 -0.82
CA VAL A 65 1.09 10.51 -1.52
C VAL A 65 2.16 9.67 -0.80
N ALA A 66 3.28 10.27 -0.41
CA ALA A 66 4.34 9.56 0.30
C ALA A 66 3.90 9.12 1.71
N LYS A 67 3.12 9.93 2.43
CA LYS A 67 2.49 9.54 3.70
C LYS A 67 1.54 8.35 3.50
N GLY A 68 0.71 8.39 2.47
CA GLY A 68 -0.20 7.31 2.10
C GLY A 68 0.51 6.00 1.74
N ALA A 69 1.62 6.07 1.00
CA ALA A 69 2.43 4.88 0.71
C ALA A 69 3.02 4.26 1.99
N ARG A 70 3.50 5.08 2.94
CA ARG A 70 3.99 4.59 4.24
C ARG A 70 2.86 4.00 5.09
N LEU A 71 1.66 4.61 5.05
CA LEU A 71 0.47 4.05 5.69
C LEU A 71 0.16 2.66 5.13
N GLY A 72 0.18 2.49 3.80
CA GLY A 72 -0.01 1.20 3.14
C GLY A 72 1.03 0.15 3.55
N VAL A 73 2.32 0.51 3.60
CA VAL A 73 3.40 -0.41 4.02
C VAL A 73 3.25 -0.82 5.49
N ARG A 74 2.90 0.10 6.39
CA ARG A 74 2.66 -0.24 7.80
C ARG A 74 1.49 -1.21 7.97
N GLU A 75 0.41 -0.99 7.22
CA GLU A 75 -0.72 -1.90 7.25
C GLU A 75 -0.39 -3.25 6.61
N CYS A 76 0.44 -3.28 5.56
CA CYS A 76 0.95 -4.52 5.00
C CYS A 76 1.77 -5.33 6.01
N GLN A 77 2.67 -4.67 6.75
CA GLN A 77 3.42 -5.30 7.84
C GLN A 77 2.50 -5.83 8.93
N TYR A 78 1.45 -5.08 9.27
CA TYR A 78 0.44 -5.54 10.20
C TYR A 78 -0.27 -6.79 9.69
N GLN A 79 -0.85 -6.77 8.48
CA GLN A 79 -1.63 -7.87 7.92
C GLN A 79 -0.79 -9.15 7.72
N PHE A 80 0.50 -9.01 7.41
CA PHE A 80 1.40 -10.13 7.15
C PHE A 80 2.29 -10.52 8.34
N ARG A 81 2.11 -9.92 9.53
CA ARG A 81 2.99 -10.09 10.71
C ARG A 81 3.24 -11.55 11.13
N TYR A 82 2.28 -12.45 10.87
CA TYR A 82 2.37 -13.87 11.20
C TYR A 82 2.59 -14.79 9.98
N ARG A 83 2.71 -14.25 8.76
CA ARG A 83 3.00 -15.03 7.54
C ARG A 83 4.49 -15.16 7.31
N ARG A 84 4.95 -16.19 6.59
CA ARG A 84 6.37 -16.42 6.24
C ARG A 84 7.02 -15.19 5.59
N TRP A 85 6.35 -14.58 4.64
CA TRP A 85 6.65 -13.22 4.19
C TRP A 85 5.84 -12.22 5.03
N ASN A 86 6.52 -11.30 5.72
CA ASN A 86 5.92 -10.37 6.69
C ASN A 86 5.91 -8.90 6.23
N CYS A 87 6.08 -8.66 4.93
CA CYS A 87 6.13 -7.31 4.36
C CYS A 87 7.23 -6.39 4.95
N THR A 88 8.35 -6.96 5.43
CA THR A 88 9.48 -6.16 5.91
C THR A 88 10.04 -5.31 4.77
N SER A 89 10.07 -3.99 4.97
CA SER A 89 10.39 -3.00 3.94
C SER A 89 11.88 -2.67 3.82
N HIS A 90 12.77 -3.63 4.11
CA HIS A 90 14.21 -3.41 3.96
C HIS A 90 14.56 -3.22 2.47
N HIS A 91 15.05 -2.04 2.10
CA HIS A 91 15.21 -1.55 0.71
C HIS A 91 15.71 -2.60 -0.29
N LYS A 92 16.77 -3.36 0.06
CA LYS A 92 17.38 -4.36 -0.83
C LYS A 92 16.49 -5.58 -1.13
N TYR A 93 15.78 -6.08 -0.12
CA TYR A 93 14.98 -7.30 -0.22
C TYR A 93 13.58 -6.99 -0.75
N PHE A 94 12.98 -5.92 -0.24
CA PHE A 94 11.65 -5.47 -0.66
C PHE A 94 11.65 -5.11 -2.15
N GLY A 95 12.69 -4.43 -2.65
CA GLY A 95 12.82 -4.14 -4.08
C GLY A 95 12.85 -5.39 -4.98
N LYS A 96 13.38 -6.52 -4.51
CA LYS A 96 13.39 -7.79 -5.25
C LYS A 96 12.04 -8.47 -5.27
N ILE A 97 11.31 -8.41 -4.16
CA ILE A 97 9.91 -8.86 -4.10
C ILE A 97 9.08 -8.06 -5.09
N LEU A 98 9.17 -6.73 -5.06
CA LEU A 98 8.46 -5.83 -5.96
C LEU A 98 8.86 -5.93 -7.44
N GLN A 99 9.89 -6.70 -7.77
CA GLN A 99 10.29 -7.02 -9.15
C GLN A 99 9.67 -8.34 -9.64
N GLN A 100 8.93 -9.06 -8.79
CA GLN A 100 8.16 -10.24 -9.18
C GLN A 100 6.69 -9.85 -9.41
N ASP A 101 5.91 -10.75 -10.00
CA ASP A 101 4.46 -10.58 -10.22
C ASP A 101 3.69 -11.67 -9.46
N ILE A 102 3.92 -11.68 -8.14
CA ILE A 102 3.42 -12.70 -7.21
C ILE A 102 2.25 -12.15 -6.38
N ARG A 103 1.60 -13.04 -5.65
CA ARG A 103 0.44 -12.69 -4.81
C ARG A 103 0.76 -11.59 -3.79
N GLU A 104 1.95 -11.63 -3.19
CA GLU A 104 2.39 -10.63 -2.21
C GLU A 104 2.52 -9.25 -2.83
N THR A 105 3.04 -9.16 -4.05
CA THR A 105 3.15 -7.88 -4.75
C THR A 105 1.79 -7.31 -5.13
N ALA A 106 0.83 -8.16 -5.51
CA ALA A 106 -0.55 -7.74 -5.78
C ALA A 106 -1.16 -7.01 -4.57
N PHE A 107 -1.00 -7.58 -3.38
CA PHE A 107 -1.44 -6.95 -2.13
C PHE A 107 -0.70 -5.63 -1.86
N VAL A 108 0.63 -5.57 -2.04
CA VAL A 108 1.40 -4.34 -1.78
C VAL A 108 0.93 -3.20 -2.69
N TYR A 109 0.71 -3.47 -3.99
CA TYR A 109 0.21 -2.46 -4.92
C TYR A 109 -1.18 -1.97 -4.52
N ALA A 110 -2.09 -2.89 -4.19
CA ALA A 110 -3.44 -2.56 -3.75
C ALA A 110 -3.45 -1.73 -2.46
N ILE A 111 -2.78 -2.19 -1.38
CA ILE A 111 -2.79 -1.48 -0.10
C ILE A 111 -2.07 -0.13 -0.19
N THR A 112 -1.09 0.01 -1.09
CA THR A 112 -0.41 1.29 -1.31
C THR A 112 -1.29 2.26 -2.07
N ALA A 113 -1.96 1.81 -3.14
CA ALA A 113 -2.92 2.64 -3.88
C ALA A 113 -4.09 3.08 -2.97
N ALA A 114 -4.56 2.18 -2.10
CA ALA A 114 -5.54 2.47 -1.06
C ALA A 114 -5.02 3.50 -0.05
N GLY A 115 -3.77 3.33 0.42
CA GLY A 115 -3.12 4.23 1.37
C GLY A 115 -2.94 5.64 0.82
N VAL A 116 -2.58 5.78 -0.47
CA VAL A 116 -2.51 7.07 -1.16
C VAL A 116 -3.89 7.72 -1.26
N THR A 117 -4.91 6.97 -1.70
CA THR A 117 -6.29 7.48 -1.73
C THR A 117 -6.74 7.96 -0.37
N HIS A 118 -6.47 7.18 0.69
CA HIS A 118 -6.86 7.48 2.06
C HIS A 118 -6.15 8.73 2.59
N SER A 119 -4.82 8.79 2.52
CA SER A 119 -4.04 9.92 3.05
C SER A 119 -4.35 11.24 2.34
N VAL A 120 -4.47 11.23 1.01
CA VAL A 120 -4.76 12.45 0.24
C VAL A 120 -6.18 12.95 0.54
N THR A 121 -7.17 12.05 0.59
CA THR A 121 -8.55 12.42 0.95
C THR A 121 -8.62 13.00 2.36
N GLN A 122 -7.91 12.37 3.31
CA GLN A 122 -7.88 12.83 4.69
C GLN A 122 -7.28 14.23 4.82
N ALA A 123 -6.18 14.50 4.11
CA ALA A 123 -5.55 15.82 4.08
C ALA A 123 -6.50 16.90 3.51
N CYS A 124 -7.29 16.58 2.47
CA CYS A 124 -8.32 17.48 1.95
C CYS A 124 -9.36 17.85 3.01
N SER A 125 -9.89 16.85 3.70
CA SER A 125 -10.95 17.07 4.71
C SER A 125 -10.44 17.70 6.01
N MET A 126 -9.14 17.62 6.27
CA MET A 126 -8.48 18.33 7.37
C MET A 126 -8.14 19.79 7.01
N GLY A 127 -8.21 20.16 5.74
CA GLY A 127 -7.81 21.49 5.26
C GLY A 127 -6.30 21.66 5.07
N ASP A 128 -5.55 20.56 5.00
CA ASP A 128 -4.09 20.58 4.82
C ASP A 128 -3.68 20.85 3.35
N LEU A 129 -4.61 20.69 2.41
CA LEU A 129 -4.40 20.88 0.98
C LEU A 129 -5.32 21.99 0.46
N LEU A 130 -4.74 23.00 -0.20
CA LEU A 130 -5.50 24.14 -0.76
C LEU A 130 -6.25 23.78 -2.06
N GLN A 131 -5.86 22.69 -2.72
CA GLN A 131 -6.39 22.29 -4.02
C GLN A 131 -7.71 21.50 -3.92
N CYS A 132 -8.16 21.19 -2.71
CA CYS A 132 -9.36 20.42 -2.43
C CYS A 132 -9.99 20.87 -1.10
N GLY A 133 -11.13 20.29 -0.76
CA GLY A 133 -11.81 20.53 0.51
C GLY A 133 -12.76 19.39 0.84
N CYS A 134 -13.74 19.66 1.70
CA CYS A 134 -14.80 18.69 2.00
C CYS A 134 -15.69 18.43 0.77
N GLU A 135 -16.24 17.21 0.67
CA GLU A 135 -17.24 16.89 -0.36
C GLU A 135 -18.40 17.88 -0.28
N ALA A 136 -18.69 18.58 -1.38
CA ALA A 136 -19.78 19.53 -1.45
C ALA A 136 -21.13 18.79 -1.43
N THR A 137 -21.76 18.70 -0.27
CA THR A 137 -23.10 18.09 -0.11
C THR A 137 -24.25 18.98 -0.60
N ARG A 138 -23.95 20.18 -1.11
CA ARG A 138 -24.90 21.29 -1.36
C ARG A 138 -26.10 20.94 -2.28
N ASN A 139 -26.02 19.89 -3.09
CA ASN A 139 -27.09 19.52 -4.04
C ASN A 139 -27.67 18.11 -3.84
N ARG A 140 -27.31 17.39 -2.78
CA ARG A 140 -27.91 16.06 -2.50
C ARG A 140 -29.04 16.21 -1.49
N PRO A 141 -30.30 15.90 -1.85
CA PRO A 141 -31.35 15.74 -0.86
C PRO A 141 -30.92 14.68 0.17
N PRO A 142 -31.19 14.86 1.47
CA PRO A 142 -31.09 13.76 2.41
C PRO A 142 -31.94 12.58 1.88
N PRO A 143 -31.45 11.33 1.96
CA PRO A 143 -32.26 10.16 1.68
C PRO A 143 -33.59 10.27 2.43
N LYS A 144 -34.71 10.01 1.75
CA LYS A 144 -36.03 9.96 2.41
C LYS A 144 -35.91 9.01 3.61
N PRO A 145 -36.49 9.34 4.78
CA PRO A 145 -36.42 8.48 5.95
C PRO A 145 -36.87 7.07 5.56
N SER A 146 -35.99 6.09 5.80
CA SER A 146 -36.34 4.69 5.60
C SER A 146 -37.50 4.37 6.53
N SER A 147 -38.53 3.70 6.01
CA SER A 147 -39.70 3.22 6.76
C SER A 147 -39.34 2.19 7.85
N SER A 148 -38.07 1.82 7.98
CA SER A 148 -37.53 0.92 8.98
C SER A 148 -36.71 1.69 10.03
N GLY A 149 -37.37 2.06 11.13
CA GLY A 149 -36.71 2.35 12.42
C GLY A 149 -36.36 3.81 12.66
N ASP A 150 -37.23 4.47 13.42
CA ASP A 150 -37.12 5.83 13.96
C ASP A 150 -37.20 6.95 12.93
N GLY A 151 -38.37 7.59 12.82
CA GLY A 151 -38.66 8.77 11.98
C GLY A 151 -37.86 10.05 12.34
N VAL A 152 -36.59 9.92 12.73
CA VAL A 152 -35.67 11.01 13.02
C VAL A 152 -35.23 11.65 11.70
N LYS A 153 -35.66 12.90 11.51
CA LYS A 153 -35.20 13.77 10.44
C LYS A 153 -33.70 14.05 10.62
N TRP A 154 -32.91 13.83 9.58
CA TRP A 154 -31.50 14.18 9.56
C TRP A 154 -31.14 14.96 8.31
N GLU A 155 -30.06 15.73 8.39
CA GLU A 155 -29.58 16.59 7.31
C GLU A 155 -28.11 16.32 6.96
N TRP A 156 -27.76 16.51 5.68
CA TRP A 156 -26.36 16.54 5.28
C TRP A 156 -25.69 17.80 5.83
N GLY A 157 -24.55 17.64 6.48
CA GLY A 157 -23.73 18.75 6.96
C GLY A 157 -22.33 18.27 7.32
N GLY A 158 -21.60 19.03 8.13
CA GLY A 158 -20.22 18.67 8.50
C GLY A 158 -19.25 18.66 7.31
N CYS A 159 -18.09 18.02 7.51
CA CYS A 159 -17.06 17.85 6.47
C CYS A 159 -17.05 16.39 5.98
N GLY A 160 -17.65 16.16 4.80
CA GLY A 160 -17.54 14.88 4.11
C GLY A 160 -16.18 14.67 3.49
N ASP A 161 -15.69 13.44 3.52
CA ASP A 161 -14.43 13.04 2.89
C ASP A 161 -14.59 12.96 1.35
N ASP A 162 -13.89 13.83 0.60
CA ASP A 162 -13.88 13.80 -0.87
C ASP A 162 -12.97 12.69 -1.40
N VAL A 163 -13.48 11.46 -1.34
CA VAL A 163 -12.75 10.26 -1.76
C VAL A 163 -12.44 10.26 -3.26
N GLU A 164 -13.19 11.02 -4.08
CA GLU A 164 -12.94 11.08 -5.51
C GLU A 164 -11.61 11.80 -5.81
N PHE A 165 -11.36 12.92 -5.13
CA PHE A 165 -10.10 13.63 -5.27
C PHE A 165 -8.90 12.74 -4.90
N GLY A 166 -8.96 12.04 -3.77
CA GLY A 166 -7.92 11.11 -3.38
C GLY A 166 -7.75 9.95 -4.36
N TYR A 167 -8.87 9.39 -4.85
CA TYR A 167 -8.88 8.33 -5.86
C TYR A 167 -8.17 8.78 -7.15
N GLU A 168 -8.48 9.98 -7.64
CA GLU A 168 -7.88 10.53 -8.84
C GLU A 168 -6.39 10.78 -8.68
N LYS A 169 -5.95 11.34 -7.54
CA LYS A 169 -4.53 11.57 -7.28
C LYS A 169 -3.75 10.27 -7.13
N SER A 170 -4.32 9.27 -6.46
CA SER A 170 -3.75 7.92 -6.41
C SER A 170 -3.56 7.34 -7.82
N LYS A 171 -4.60 7.44 -8.66
CA LYS A 171 -4.55 6.99 -10.07
C LYS A 171 -3.54 7.75 -10.91
N GLN A 172 -3.52 9.08 -10.85
CA GLN A 172 -2.59 9.93 -11.60
C GLN A 172 -1.13 9.62 -11.26
N PHE A 173 -0.85 9.33 -9.99
CA PHE A 173 0.51 9.07 -9.52
C PHE A 173 0.94 7.61 -9.72
N MET A 174 0.14 6.64 -9.28
CA MET A 174 0.50 5.22 -9.28
C MET A 174 0.47 4.60 -10.68
N ASP A 175 -0.45 5.06 -11.54
CA ASP A 175 -0.68 4.47 -12.87
C ASP A 175 0.10 5.19 -13.99
N ALA A 176 0.95 6.17 -13.62
CA ALA A 176 1.69 7.02 -14.56
C ALA A 176 2.67 6.27 -15.48
N LYS A 177 3.09 5.06 -15.11
CA LYS A 177 4.05 4.25 -15.87
C LYS A 177 3.51 3.66 -17.17
N ARG A 178 2.21 3.84 -17.48
CA ARG A 178 1.63 3.38 -18.75
C ARG A 178 2.26 4.10 -19.95
N ARG A 179 3.27 3.49 -20.58
CA ARG A 179 3.80 3.94 -21.87
C ARG A 179 2.78 3.65 -22.97
N LYS A 180 2.35 4.67 -23.72
CA LYS A 180 1.52 4.47 -24.92
C LYS A 180 2.25 3.51 -25.88
N GLY A 181 1.62 2.38 -26.23
CA GLY A 181 2.10 1.47 -27.28
C GLY A 181 2.81 0.18 -26.83
N LYS A 182 3.06 -0.03 -25.52
CA LYS A 182 3.54 -1.32 -24.97
C LYS A 182 2.88 -1.58 -23.61
N SER A 183 1.84 -2.41 -23.55
CA SER A 183 1.36 -3.00 -22.29
C SER A 183 2.01 -4.36 -22.11
N ASP A 184 2.91 -4.48 -21.15
CA ASP A 184 3.32 -5.79 -20.65
C ASP A 184 2.24 -6.30 -19.67
N ILE A 185 2.15 -7.62 -19.53
CA ILE A 185 1.20 -8.30 -18.64
C ILE A 185 1.30 -7.73 -17.22
N ARG A 186 2.54 -7.50 -16.75
CA ARG A 186 2.83 -6.90 -15.46
C ARG A 186 2.17 -5.55 -15.26
N THR A 187 2.25 -4.64 -16.23
CA THR A 187 1.59 -3.33 -16.10
C THR A 187 0.08 -3.49 -15.96
N LEU A 188 -0.53 -4.44 -16.68
CA LEU A 188 -1.97 -4.70 -16.57
C LEU A 188 -2.35 -5.23 -15.18
N VAL A 189 -1.55 -6.14 -14.63
CA VAL A 189 -1.71 -6.68 -13.28
C VAL A 189 -1.55 -5.58 -12.21
N ASP A 190 -0.47 -4.79 -12.30
CA ASP A 190 -0.22 -3.68 -11.38
C ASP A 190 -1.39 -2.66 -11.40
N LEU A 191 -1.91 -2.33 -12.60
CA LEU A 191 -3.05 -1.42 -12.75
C LEU A 191 -4.35 -1.97 -12.15
N HIS A 192 -4.61 -3.27 -12.35
CA HIS A 192 -5.78 -3.93 -11.77
C HIS A 192 -5.73 -3.92 -10.24
N ASN A 193 -4.59 -4.32 -9.67
CA ASN A 193 -4.42 -4.36 -8.22
C ASN A 193 -4.46 -2.96 -7.59
N ASN A 194 -3.87 -1.95 -8.24
CA ASN A 194 -4.03 -0.55 -7.81
C ASN A 194 -5.51 -0.14 -7.77
N GLU A 195 -6.30 -0.55 -8.78
CA GLU A 195 -7.73 -0.24 -8.82
C GLU A 195 -8.51 -0.93 -7.71
N ALA A 196 -8.26 -2.22 -7.45
CA ALA A 196 -8.86 -2.95 -6.34
C ALA A 196 -8.59 -2.25 -4.99
N GLY A 197 -7.36 -1.79 -4.79
CA GLY A 197 -6.96 -0.99 -3.63
C GLY A 197 -7.75 0.32 -3.49
N ARG A 198 -7.87 1.09 -4.57
CA ARG A 198 -8.64 2.34 -4.57
C ARG A 198 -10.13 2.10 -4.29
N LEU A 199 -10.71 1.05 -4.86
CA LEU A 199 -12.11 0.67 -4.65
C LEU A 199 -12.38 0.19 -3.22
N ALA A 200 -11.41 -0.47 -2.57
CA ALA A 200 -11.53 -0.89 -1.18
C ALA A 200 -11.70 0.26 -0.18
N VAL A 201 -11.35 1.49 -0.57
CA VAL A 201 -11.66 2.73 0.17
C VAL A 201 -12.98 3.32 -0.33
N LYS A 202 -13.09 3.58 -1.64
CA LYS A 202 -14.21 4.31 -2.26
C LYS A 202 -15.58 3.65 -2.07
N LEU A 203 -15.66 2.33 -2.22
CA LEU A 203 -16.94 1.61 -2.14
C LEU A 203 -17.45 1.45 -0.71
N TYR A 204 -16.58 1.61 0.29
CA TYR A 204 -16.89 1.36 1.70
C TYR A 204 -16.97 2.66 2.52
N MET A 205 -17.27 3.78 1.86
CA MET A 205 -17.54 5.07 2.52
C MET A 205 -18.80 4.97 3.39
N ARG A 206 -18.65 5.25 4.68
CA ARG A 206 -19.75 5.18 5.65
C ARG A 206 -20.39 6.54 5.89
N THR A 207 -21.67 6.52 6.25
CA THR A 207 -22.34 7.72 6.74
C THR A 207 -22.13 7.78 8.24
N GLU A 208 -21.42 8.80 8.71
CA GLU A 208 -21.30 9.12 10.14
C GLU A 208 -22.25 10.25 10.48
N CYS A 209 -22.85 10.20 11.67
CA CYS A 209 -23.81 11.19 12.13
C CYS A 209 -23.43 11.69 13.52
N LYS A 210 -23.62 12.98 13.76
CA LYS A 210 -23.57 13.58 15.09
C LYS A 210 -24.95 14.01 15.51
N CYS A 211 -25.32 13.63 16.73
CA CYS A 211 -26.58 14.03 17.34
C CYS A 211 -26.46 15.40 17.99
N HIS A 212 -27.48 16.22 17.75
CA HIS A 212 -27.64 17.57 18.26
C HIS A 212 -28.99 17.65 18.98
N GLY A 213 -29.00 17.42 20.28
CA GLY A 213 -30.20 17.51 21.09
C GLY A 213 -29.84 17.80 22.54
N LEU A 214 -30.84 18.28 23.31
CA LEU A 214 -30.69 18.55 24.74
C LEU A 214 -30.14 17.29 25.44
N SER A 215 -29.11 17.48 26.26
CA SER A 215 -28.42 16.41 27.01
C SER A 215 -27.91 15.23 26.16
N GLY A 216 -27.58 15.47 24.87
CA GLY A 216 -27.06 14.43 23.97
C GLY A 216 -28.12 13.59 23.27
N SER A 217 -29.39 14.00 23.31
CA SER A 217 -30.46 13.35 22.54
C SER A 217 -30.25 13.47 21.02
N CYS A 218 -30.74 12.48 20.27
CA CYS A 218 -30.63 12.42 18.80
C CYS A 218 -31.91 12.92 18.08
N THR A 219 -32.60 13.92 18.63
CA THR A 219 -33.82 14.49 18.02
C THR A 219 -33.53 15.19 16.69
N LEU A 220 -32.37 15.81 16.58
CA LEU A 220 -31.76 16.26 15.33
C LEU A 220 -30.39 15.56 15.21
N ARG A 221 -30.03 15.14 13.99
CA ARG A 221 -28.67 14.68 13.71
C ARG A 221 -28.19 15.19 12.36
N THR A 222 -26.90 15.50 12.28
CA THR A 222 -26.22 15.95 11.07
C THR A 222 -25.27 14.85 10.64
N CYS A 223 -25.30 14.47 9.36
CA CYS A 223 -24.47 13.37 8.86
C CYS A 223 -23.58 13.79 7.68
N TRP A 224 -22.47 13.07 7.52
CA TRP A 224 -21.52 13.23 6.42
C TRP A 224 -20.91 11.89 6.03
N LYS A 225 -20.31 11.83 4.83
CA LYS A 225 -19.56 10.65 4.39
C LYS A 225 -18.15 10.66 4.95
N LYS A 226 -17.70 9.53 5.51
CA LYS A 226 -16.32 9.32 5.97
C LYS A 226 -15.73 8.06 5.37
N MET A 227 -14.43 8.08 5.15
CA MET A 227 -13.68 6.89 4.79
C MET A 227 -13.72 5.86 5.92
N PRO A 228 -13.67 4.55 5.59
CA PRO A 228 -13.54 3.51 6.60
C PRO A 228 -12.20 3.63 7.34
N HIS A 229 -12.09 3.01 8.52
CA HIS A 229 -10.79 2.90 9.18
C HIS A 229 -9.82 2.12 8.27
N PHE A 230 -8.57 2.57 8.19
CA PHE A 230 -7.60 1.96 7.28
C PHE A 230 -7.29 0.49 7.62
N ARG A 231 -7.48 0.10 8.89
CA ARG A 231 -7.41 -1.31 9.32
C ARG A 231 -8.44 -2.17 8.57
N GLU A 232 -9.68 -1.73 8.48
CA GLU A 232 -10.74 -2.47 7.77
C GLU A 232 -10.45 -2.56 6.27
N VAL A 233 -9.78 -1.56 5.69
CA VAL A 233 -9.30 -1.61 4.29
C VAL A 233 -8.25 -2.71 4.15
N GLY A 234 -7.29 -2.79 5.08
CA GLY A 234 -6.28 -3.85 5.14
C GLY A 234 -6.89 -5.23 5.28
N ASP A 235 -7.88 -5.39 6.16
CA ASP A 235 -8.58 -6.67 6.39
C ASP A 235 -9.30 -7.14 5.11
N ARG A 236 -10.04 -6.25 4.44
CA ARG A 236 -10.71 -6.56 3.16
C ARG A 236 -9.73 -6.94 2.05
N LEU A 237 -8.63 -6.21 1.91
CA LEU A 237 -7.62 -6.54 0.91
C LEU A 237 -6.89 -7.85 1.25
N LEU A 238 -6.77 -8.22 2.52
CA LEU A 238 -6.19 -9.50 2.93
C LEU A 238 -7.11 -10.66 2.56
N GLU A 239 -8.43 -10.48 2.69
CA GLU A 239 -9.43 -11.44 2.21
C GLU A 239 -9.30 -11.65 0.69
N ARG A 240 -9.19 -10.55 -0.08
CA ARG A 240 -8.96 -10.62 -1.53
C ARG A 240 -7.60 -11.23 -1.89
N PHE A 241 -6.58 -11.04 -1.06
CA PHE A 241 -5.29 -11.72 -1.22
C PHE A 241 -5.42 -13.24 -1.05
N ASN A 242 -6.19 -13.72 -0.07
CA ASN A 242 -6.36 -15.16 0.13
C ASN A 242 -7.07 -15.83 -1.06
N GLY A 243 -8.03 -15.12 -1.68
CA GLY A 243 -8.77 -15.56 -2.88
C GLY A 243 -8.21 -15.05 -4.21
N ALA A 244 -6.96 -14.56 -4.26
CA ALA A 244 -6.40 -13.94 -5.45
C ALA A 244 -6.30 -14.93 -6.63
N SER A 245 -6.59 -14.45 -7.83
CA SER A 245 -6.59 -15.28 -9.04
C SER A 245 -5.29 -15.17 -9.83
N LYS A 246 -4.73 -16.32 -10.23
CA LYS A 246 -3.61 -16.34 -11.16
C LYS A 246 -4.10 -16.04 -12.57
N VAL A 247 -3.41 -15.18 -13.30
CA VAL A 247 -3.75 -14.76 -14.66
C VAL A 247 -2.58 -14.91 -15.62
N MET A 248 -2.88 -15.05 -16.90
CA MET A 248 -1.94 -15.01 -18.00
C MET A 248 -2.36 -13.98 -19.04
N GLY A 249 -1.40 -13.48 -19.83
CA GLY A 249 -1.71 -12.55 -20.93
C GLY A 249 -2.42 -13.26 -22.07
N GLY A 250 -3.47 -12.63 -22.59
CA GLY A 250 -4.10 -13.03 -23.85
C GLY A 250 -3.20 -12.73 -25.06
N ASN A 251 -3.53 -13.38 -26.18
CA ASN A 251 -2.78 -13.23 -27.45
C ASN A 251 -2.82 -11.81 -28.02
N ASP A 252 -3.74 -10.97 -27.55
CA ASP A 252 -3.89 -9.57 -27.95
C ASP A 252 -2.96 -8.60 -27.19
N GLY A 253 -2.23 -9.10 -26.18
CA GLY A 253 -1.34 -8.31 -25.33
C GLY A 253 -2.05 -7.27 -24.45
N LYS A 254 -3.39 -7.36 -24.35
CA LYS A 254 -4.24 -6.38 -23.64
C LYS A 254 -5.18 -7.00 -22.63
N THR A 255 -5.53 -8.27 -22.83
CA THR A 255 -6.49 -8.98 -21.98
C THR A 255 -5.76 -9.88 -21.00
N LEU A 256 -6.31 -10.02 -19.79
CA LEU A 256 -5.83 -10.97 -18.77
C LEU A 256 -6.84 -12.13 -18.69
N ILE A 257 -6.33 -13.35 -18.75
CA ILE A 257 -7.14 -14.58 -18.74
C ILE A 257 -6.82 -15.35 -17.46
N PRO A 258 -7.82 -15.74 -16.63
CA PRO A 258 -7.59 -16.52 -15.43
C PRO A 258 -7.01 -17.92 -15.78
N VAL A 259 -6.05 -18.37 -14.99
CA VAL A 259 -5.39 -19.68 -15.15
C VAL A 259 -6.13 -20.73 -14.32
N GLY A 260 -6.87 -21.62 -15.00
CA GLY A 260 -7.55 -22.76 -14.40
C GLY A 260 -8.90 -23.05 -15.04
N GLN A 261 -9.41 -24.28 -14.88
CA GLN A 261 -10.71 -24.68 -15.42
C GLN A 261 -11.84 -24.15 -14.52
N ASN A 262 -12.91 -23.64 -15.12
CA ASN A 262 -14.12 -23.14 -14.43
C ASN A 262 -13.89 -21.99 -13.43
N ILE A 263 -12.81 -21.22 -13.58
CA ILE A 263 -12.56 -20.03 -12.76
C ILE A 263 -13.36 -18.85 -13.32
N LYS A 264 -14.19 -18.24 -12.47
CA LYS A 264 -14.90 -17.01 -12.79
C LYS A 264 -13.87 -15.89 -13.07
N PRO A 265 -14.04 -15.07 -14.11
CA PRO A 265 -13.18 -13.91 -14.34
C PRO A 265 -13.16 -12.99 -13.10
N PRO A 266 -11.96 -12.50 -12.70
CA PRO A 266 -11.83 -11.64 -11.52
C PRO A 266 -12.56 -10.31 -11.71
N ASP A 267 -13.27 -9.86 -10.68
CA ASP A 267 -13.88 -8.54 -10.62
C ASP A 267 -12.81 -7.46 -10.33
N LYS A 268 -13.15 -6.19 -10.50
CA LYS A 268 -12.25 -5.04 -10.24
C LYS A 268 -11.79 -4.93 -8.78
N GLN A 269 -12.45 -5.62 -7.85
CA GLN A 269 -12.10 -5.65 -6.43
C GLN A 269 -11.22 -6.84 -6.06
N ASP A 270 -11.05 -7.80 -6.97
CA ASP A 270 -10.21 -8.97 -6.75
C ASP A 270 -8.73 -8.60 -6.93
N LEU A 271 -7.85 -9.41 -6.35
CA LEU A 271 -6.41 -9.29 -6.60
C LEU A 271 -5.98 -10.36 -7.58
N ILE A 272 -5.07 -10.00 -8.47
CA ILE A 272 -4.54 -10.88 -9.51
C ILE A 272 -3.03 -10.88 -9.52
N TYR A 273 -2.43 -11.98 -9.95
CA TYR A 273 -0.98 -12.17 -10.07
C TYR A 273 -0.66 -13.09 -11.26
N SER A 274 0.55 -13.07 -11.79
CA SER A 274 0.91 -13.92 -12.94
C SER A 274 1.95 -15.01 -12.64
N ASP A 275 2.70 -14.86 -11.54
CA ASP A 275 3.81 -15.75 -11.18
C ASP A 275 3.66 -16.37 -9.78
N GLU A 276 4.23 -17.55 -9.56
CA GLU A 276 4.12 -18.23 -8.27
C GLU A 276 5.01 -17.58 -7.20
N SER A 277 4.49 -17.48 -5.98
CA SER A 277 5.26 -16.99 -4.85
C SER A 277 6.47 -17.90 -4.57
N PRO A 278 7.67 -17.34 -4.36
CA PRO A 278 8.84 -18.13 -4.03
C PRO A 278 8.73 -18.73 -2.63
N ASP A 279 9.61 -19.68 -2.31
CA ASP A 279 9.75 -20.12 -0.94
C ASP A 279 10.29 -19.01 -0.03
N PHE A 280 9.51 -18.66 0.99
CA PHE A 280 9.83 -17.67 2.01
C PHE A 280 10.45 -18.26 3.28
N CYS A 281 10.57 -19.58 3.38
CA CYS A 281 11.15 -20.27 4.53
C CYS A 281 12.64 -19.96 4.70
N LEU A 282 13.39 -20.00 3.59
CA LEU A 282 14.84 -19.79 3.58
C LEU A 282 15.20 -18.40 3.05
N ALA A 283 16.29 -17.85 3.57
CA ALA A 283 16.82 -16.58 3.12
C ALA A 283 17.37 -16.72 1.69
N ASN A 284 16.86 -15.92 0.76
CA ASN A 284 17.29 -15.95 -0.62
C ASN A 284 17.36 -14.53 -1.21
N ARG A 285 18.58 -14.07 -1.48
CA ARG A 285 18.84 -12.72 -2.02
C ARG A 285 18.30 -12.51 -3.44
N LYS A 286 18.14 -13.57 -4.23
CA LYS A 286 17.62 -13.48 -5.60
C LYS A 286 16.12 -13.22 -5.61
N THR A 287 15.37 -13.96 -4.80
CA THR A 287 13.92 -13.80 -4.65
C THR A 287 13.54 -12.66 -3.70
N GLY A 288 14.48 -12.20 -2.86
CA GLY A 288 14.21 -11.19 -1.85
C GLY A 288 13.63 -11.76 -0.55
N SER A 289 13.58 -13.09 -0.40
CA SER A 289 13.20 -13.74 0.85
C SER A 289 14.24 -13.48 1.96
N LEU A 290 13.78 -13.11 3.14
CA LEU A 290 14.59 -12.98 4.36
C LEU A 290 14.71 -14.30 5.13
N GLY A 291 13.85 -15.28 4.84
CA GLY A 291 13.69 -16.49 5.64
C GLY A 291 12.90 -16.27 6.93
N THR A 292 12.59 -17.38 7.62
CA THR A 292 11.80 -17.35 8.86
C THR A 292 12.61 -17.63 10.13
N LYS A 293 13.91 -17.88 10.01
CA LYS A 293 14.82 -18.07 11.15
C LYS A 293 14.79 -16.88 12.12
N GLY A 294 14.69 -17.19 13.42
CA GLY A 294 14.65 -16.20 14.50
C GLY A 294 13.34 -15.43 14.61
N ARG A 295 12.29 -15.79 13.86
CA ARG A 295 10.98 -15.17 13.99
C ARG A 295 10.21 -15.74 15.17
N ILE A 296 9.48 -14.85 15.84
CA ILE A 296 8.53 -15.21 16.88
C ILE A 296 7.34 -15.93 16.25
N CYS A 297 7.01 -17.09 16.78
CA CYS A 297 5.86 -17.90 16.42
C CYS A 297 5.02 -18.22 17.67
N ASN A 298 3.80 -18.71 17.48
CA ASN A 298 2.95 -19.18 18.57
C ASN A 298 2.99 -20.71 18.62
N SER A 299 3.54 -21.29 19.69
CA SER A 299 3.66 -22.75 19.86
C SER A 299 2.31 -23.46 20.02
N THR A 300 1.27 -22.73 20.43
CA THR A 300 -0.08 -23.28 20.69
C THR A 300 -1.03 -23.14 19.51
N ALA A 301 -0.71 -22.29 18.53
CA ALA A 301 -1.57 -22.05 17.38
C ALA A 301 -1.35 -23.10 16.28
N MET A 302 -2.45 -23.58 15.69
CA MET A 302 -2.44 -24.48 14.53
C MET A 302 -2.62 -23.75 13.20
N ASP A 303 -2.75 -22.42 13.23
CA ASP A 303 -2.93 -21.59 12.04
C ASP A 303 -1.57 -21.08 11.50
N ILE A 304 -1.63 -20.11 10.58
CA ILE A 304 -0.42 -19.56 9.93
C ILE A 304 0.54 -18.90 10.95
N SER A 305 0.05 -18.48 12.13
CA SER A 305 0.88 -17.96 13.22
C SER A 305 1.57 -19.04 14.06
N GLY A 306 1.15 -20.30 13.87
CA GLY A 306 1.72 -21.49 14.48
C GLY A 306 3.19 -21.71 14.13
N CYS A 307 3.95 -22.23 15.08
CA CYS A 307 5.37 -22.53 14.87
C CYS A 307 5.60 -23.56 13.75
N ASP A 308 4.73 -24.56 13.59
CA ASP A 308 4.90 -25.59 12.55
C ASP A 308 4.88 -24.97 11.14
N LEU A 309 3.90 -24.11 10.86
CA LEU A 309 3.77 -23.45 9.57
C LEU A 309 4.76 -22.31 9.37
N LEU A 310 5.00 -21.48 10.38
CA LEU A 310 5.88 -20.31 10.27
C LEU A 310 7.36 -20.71 10.22
N CYS A 311 7.76 -21.71 11.00
CA CYS A 311 9.13 -22.22 11.04
C CYS A 311 9.41 -23.26 9.95
N CYS A 312 8.40 -23.61 9.14
CA CYS A 312 8.49 -24.56 8.05
C CYS A 312 9.02 -25.91 8.51
N GLU A 313 8.43 -26.42 9.59
CA GLU A 313 8.75 -27.73 10.19
C GLU A 313 10.20 -27.91 10.66
N ARG A 314 11.01 -26.84 10.69
CA ARG A 314 12.38 -26.87 11.21
C ARG A 314 12.46 -26.91 12.74
N GLY A 315 11.33 -26.79 13.44
CA GLY A 315 11.24 -26.61 14.89
C GLY A 315 11.45 -25.17 15.36
N TYR A 316 11.35 -24.97 16.66
CA TYR A 316 11.56 -23.69 17.35
C TYR A 316 12.27 -23.89 18.69
N ARG A 317 12.95 -22.84 19.16
CA ARG A 317 13.49 -22.77 20.52
C ARG A 317 12.63 -21.86 21.38
N GLU A 318 12.59 -22.14 22.66
CA GLU A 318 11.94 -21.27 23.65
C GLU A 318 12.98 -20.36 24.30
N GLU A 319 12.64 -19.08 24.45
CA GLU A 319 13.50 -18.05 25.03
C GLU A 319 12.67 -17.21 26.01
N THR A 320 13.04 -17.19 27.29
CA THR A 320 12.39 -16.34 28.29
C THR A 320 13.03 -14.97 28.27
N VAL A 321 12.28 -13.94 27.90
CA VAL A 321 12.75 -12.56 27.85
C VAL A 321 12.01 -11.73 28.89
N VAL A 322 12.74 -10.86 29.59
CA VAL A 322 12.18 -9.94 30.57
C VAL A 322 12.00 -8.58 29.93
N PHE A 323 10.77 -8.08 29.87
CA PHE A 323 10.44 -6.78 29.31
C PHE A 323 9.97 -5.84 30.42
N GLU A 324 10.31 -4.56 30.29
CA GLU A 324 9.74 -3.51 31.12
C GLU A 324 8.42 -3.04 30.49
N GLU A 325 7.31 -3.15 31.21
CA GLU A 325 6.02 -2.60 30.78
C GLU A 325 5.42 -1.66 31.83
N ASN A 326 4.58 -0.74 31.36
CA ASN A 326 3.83 0.14 32.25
C ASN A 326 2.73 -0.68 32.94
N CYS A 327 2.75 -0.68 34.26
CA CYS A 327 1.82 -1.42 35.10
C CYS A 327 1.21 -0.50 36.17
N LEU A 328 0.12 -0.94 36.78
CA LEU A 328 -0.50 -0.25 37.93
C LEU A 328 -0.78 1.24 37.63
N CYS A 329 -1.24 1.53 36.42
CA CYS A 329 -1.54 2.89 35.99
C CYS A 329 -2.73 3.46 36.75
N ARG A 330 -2.56 4.67 37.31
CA ARG A 330 -3.62 5.43 37.98
C ARG A 330 -3.83 6.75 37.25
N PHE A 331 -5.10 7.07 37.03
CA PHE A 331 -5.50 8.37 36.51
C PHE A 331 -5.64 9.36 37.66
N HIS A 332 -4.93 10.47 37.58
CA HIS A 332 -5.05 11.60 38.48
C HIS A 332 -5.95 12.65 37.85
N TRP A 333 -7.02 13.01 38.55
CA TRP A 333 -7.95 14.05 38.12
C TRP A 333 -7.17 15.36 37.97
N CYS A 334 -7.16 15.93 36.74
CA CYS A 334 -6.18 16.84 36.12
C CYS A 334 -5.38 16.25 34.93
N CYS A 335 -5.82 15.11 34.38
CA CYS A 335 -5.40 14.54 33.09
C CYS A 335 -4.02 13.87 33.05
N VAL A 336 -3.48 13.49 34.21
CA VAL A 336 -2.18 12.79 34.28
C VAL A 336 -2.41 11.30 34.56
N VAL A 337 -1.88 10.43 33.69
CA VAL A 337 -1.79 8.99 33.96
C VAL A 337 -0.40 8.70 34.50
N GLN A 338 -0.32 8.24 35.74
CA GLN A 338 0.93 7.79 36.36
C GLN A 338 0.95 6.27 36.40
N CYS A 339 1.97 5.67 35.78
CA CYS A 339 2.20 4.22 35.79
C CYS A 339 3.51 3.90 36.49
N LYS A 340 3.60 2.72 37.11
CA LYS A 340 4.87 2.15 37.55
C LYS A 340 5.50 1.35 36.40
N LYS A 341 6.81 1.14 36.48
CA LYS A 341 7.54 0.22 35.60
C LYS A 341 7.60 -1.15 36.25
N CYS A 342 7.05 -2.16 35.60
CA CYS A 342 7.13 -3.54 36.05
C CYS A 342 7.97 -4.36 35.09
N MET A 343 8.75 -5.29 35.65
CA MET A 343 9.47 -6.30 34.89
C MET A 343 8.57 -7.52 34.70
N VAL A 344 8.24 -7.84 33.45
CA VAL A 344 7.38 -8.97 33.08
C VAL A 344 8.18 -9.97 32.28
N ARG A 345 8.17 -11.23 32.74
CA ARG A 345 8.78 -12.36 32.02
C ARG A 345 7.78 -12.87 30.98
N LYS A 346 8.22 -12.97 29.73
CA LYS A 346 7.45 -13.56 28.63
C LYS A 346 8.26 -14.68 27.99
N GLU A 347 7.62 -15.81 27.75
CA GLU A 347 8.19 -16.93 27.01
C GLU A 347 7.91 -16.71 25.52
N LEU A 348 8.97 -16.73 24.72
CA LEU A 348 8.91 -16.54 23.27
C LEU A 348 9.34 -17.82 22.57
N SER A 349 8.56 -18.26 21.60
CA SER A 349 8.94 -19.35 20.69
C SER A 349 9.57 -18.75 19.43
N LEU A 350 10.81 -19.13 19.11
CA LEU A 350 11.60 -18.58 18.01
C LEU A 350 11.99 -19.68 17.01
N CYS A 351 11.71 -19.48 15.73
CA CYS A 351 12.09 -20.43 14.69
C CYS A 351 13.60 -20.65 14.60
N HIS A 352 14.03 -21.90 14.35
CA HIS A 352 15.43 -22.28 14.17
C HIS A 352 16.12 -21.70 12.93
#